data_AF-A0A7C5ZBF6-F1
#
_entry.id   AF-A0A7C5ZBF6-F1
#
_cell.length_a   1.000
_cell.length_b   1.000
_cell.length_c   1.000
_cell.angle_alpha   90.00
_cell.angle_beta   90.00
_cell.angle_gamma   90.00
#
_symmetry.space_group_name_H-M   'P 1'
#
loop_
_entity.id
_entity.type
_entity.pdbx_description
1 polymer ?
#
loop_
_entity_poly.entity_id
_entity_poly.type
_entity_poly.pdbx_seq_one_letter_code
_entity_poly.pdbx_strand_id
1 'polypeptide(L)' 'MDVEKLHDQIEVMKEEFHSELQNVNSVDDLEILRIRFAGRKGVVSEAFKSLIALDPSERRDAGRFLNQFKADIQKALN' A
#
# COMPACT_ATOMS: atom_id res chain seq x y z
N MET A 1 3.94 17.26 -6.86
CA MET A 1 2.84 16.32 -6.59
C MET A 1 2.60 16.50 -5.10
N ASP A 2 1.53 17.16 -4.71
CA ASP A 2 1.38 17.65 -3.33
C ASP A 2 1.23 16.46 -2.36
N VAL A 3 1.83 16.54 -1.17
CA VAL A 3 1.77 15.48 -0.12
C VAL A 3 0.35 15.03 0.18
N GLU A 4 -0.61 15.95 0.18
CA GLU A 4 -2.03 15.65 0.40
C GLU A 4 -2.58 14.62 -0.59
N LYS A 5 -2.29 14.76 -1.88
CA LYS A 5 -2.76 13.80 -2.90
C LYS A 5 -2.22 12.40 -2.68
N LEU A 6 -1.02 12.29 -2.13
CA LEU A 6 -0.42 10.98 -1.85
C LEU A 6 -1.02 10.35 -0.60
N HIS A 7 -1.38 11.14 0.41
CA HIS A 7 -2.13 10.66 1.56
C HIS A 7 -3.49 10.11 1.15
N ASP A 8 -4.25 10.86 0.34
CA ASP A 8 -5.54 10.41 -0.18
C ASP A 8 -5.40 9.09 -0.95
N GLN A 9 -4.35 8.98 -1.78
CA GLN A 9 -4.05 7.73 -2.49
C GLN A 9 -3.78 6.58 -1.51
N ILE A 10 -3.01 6.80 -0.44
CA ILE A 10 -2.70 5.76 0.55
C ILE A 10 -3.96 5.34 1.31
N GLU A 11 -4.86 6.26 1.63
CA GLU A 11 -6.13 5.93 2.27
C GLU A 11 -7.03 5.11 1.35
N VAL A 12 -7.18 5.51 0.08
CA VAL A 12 -7.94 4.72 -0.90
C VAL A 12 -7.36 3.31 -1.05
N MET A 13 -6.03 3.19 -1.15
CA MET A 13 -5.37 1.88 -1.22
C MET A 13 -5.59 1.04 0.05
N LYS A 14 -5.68 1.68 1.22
CA LYS A 14 -6.01 1.02 2.50
C LYS A 14 -7.44 0.50 2.51
N GLU A 15 -8.40 1.31 2.08
CA GLU A 15 -9.81 0.93 2.00
C GLU A 15 -10.02 -0.23 1.02
N GLU A 16 -9.40 -0.15 -0.18
CA GLU A 16 -9.41 -1.23 -1.16
C GLU A 16 -8.84 -2.53 -0.58
N PHE A 17 -7.69 -2.45 0.10
CA PHE A 17 -7.07 -3.62 0.73
C PHE A 17 -8.01 -4.26 1.76
N HIS A 18 -8.64 -3.47 2.63
CA HIS A 18 -9.54 -4.01 3.65
C HIS A 18 -10.80 -4.60 3.03
N SER A 19 -11.39 -3.94 2.04
CA SER A 19 -12.54 -4.44 1.31
C SER A 19 -12.25 -5.77 0.64
N GLU A 20 -11.11 -5.90 -0.05
CA GLU A 20 -10.73 -7.16 -0.70
C GLU A 20 -10.38 -8.24 0.31
N LEU A 21 -9.70 -7.89 1.41
CA LEU A 21 -9.41 -8.81 2.50
C LEU A 21 -10.68 -9.42 3.10
N GLN A 22 -11.76 -8.65 3.25
CA GLN A 22 -13.06 -9.18 3.71
C GLN A 22 -13.70 -10.16 2.71
N ASN A 23 -13.33 -10.09 1.43
CA ASN A 23 -13.85 -10.95 0.38
C ASN A 23 -12.95 -12.17 0.09
N VAL A 24 -11.81 -12.32 0.78
CA VAL A 24 -10.94 -13.49 0.65
C VAL A 24 -11.64 -14.72 1.24
N ASN A 25 -11.97 -15.70 0.39
CA ASN A 25 -12.66 -16.93 0.79
C ASN A 25 -11.83 -18.20 0.55
N SER A 26 -10.63 -18.05 -0.01
CA SER A 26 -9.73 -19.15 -0.32
C SER A 26 -8.26 -18.75 -0.18
N VAL A 27 -7.39 -19.75 -0.12
CA VAL A 27 -5.93 -19.55 -0.14
C VAL A 27 -5.48 -18.90 -1.46
N ASP A 28 -6.17 -19.21 -2.56
CA ASP A 28 -5.90 -18.60 -3.86
C ASP A 28 -6.26 -17.10 -3.86
N ASP A 29 -7.40 -16.72 -3.27
CA ASP A 29 -7.79 -15.32 -3.11
C ASP A 29 -6.79 -14.55 -2.23
N LEU A 30 -6.29 -15.20 -1.16
CA LEU A 30 -5.27 -14.63 -0.28
C LEU A 30 -3.96 -14.39 -1.04
N GLU A 31 -3.54 -15.33 -1.89
CA GLU A 31 -2.33 -15.19 -2.70
C GLU A 31 -2.50 -14.10 -3.78
N ILE A 32 -3.67 -13.99 -4.40
CA ILE A 32 -4.01 -12.91 -5.34
C ILE A 32 -3.89 -11.55 -4.63
N LEU A 33 -4.49 -11.42 -3.44
CA LEU A 33 -4.42 -10.21 -2.63
C LEU A 33 -2.96 -9.87 -2.26
N ARG A 34 -2.19 -10.88 -1.84
CA ARG A 34 -0.76 -10.73 -1.52
C ARG A 34 0.04 -10.23 -2.72
N ILE A 35 -0.14 -10.82 -3.90
CA ILE A 35 0.58 -10.41 -5.11
C ILE A 35 0.20 -8.97 -5.49
N ARG A 36 -1.10 -8.63 -5.44
CA ARG A 36 -1.59 -7.31 -5.81
C ARG A 36 -1.04 -6.21 -4.90
N PHE A 37 -1.06 -6.40 -3.58
CA PHE A 37 -0.66 -5.35 -2.65
C PHE A 37 0.82 -5.42 -2.25
N ALA A 38 1.32 -6.61 -1.89
CA ALA A 38 2.67 -6.82 -1.36
C ALA A 38 3.67 -7.36 -2.40
N GLY A 39 3.26 -7.64 -3.64
CA GLY A 39 4.14 -8.12 -4.69
C GLY A 39 5.21 -7.11 -5.12
N ARG A 40 6.23 -7.57 -5.86
CA ARG A 40 7.35 -6.73 -6.35
C ARG A 40 6.91 -5.59 -7.29
N LYS A 41 5.78 -5.78 -7.97
CA LYS A 41 5.08 -4.78 -8.79
C LYS A 41 3.69 -4.48 -8.23
N GLY A 42 3.47 -4.81 -6.96
CA GLY A 42 2.23 -4.56 -6.28
C GLY A 42 2.05 -3.08 -5.96
N VAL A 43 0.83 -2.73 -5.57
CA VAL A 43 0.39 -1.36 -5.31
C VAL A 43 1.33 -0.63 -4.35
N VAL A 44 1.74 -1.28 -3.25
CA VAL A 44 2.68 -0.69 -2.28
C VAL A 44 4.06 -0.44 -2.90
N SER A 45 4.57 -1.38 -3.68
CA SER A 45 5.89 -1.26 -4.32
C SER A 45 5.92 -0.14 -5.36
N GLU A 46 4.84 0.07 -6.11
CA GLU A 46 4.72 1.19 -7.05
C GLU A 46 4.57 2.53 -6.32
N ALA A 47 3.82 2.58 -5.22
CA ALA A 47 3.72 3.78 -4.39
C ALA A 47 5.07 4.18 -3.77
N PHE A 48 5.95 3.22 -3.42
CA PHE A 48 7.31 3.54 -3.00
C PHE A 48 8.16 4.17 -4.11
N LYS A 49 7.93 3.82 -5.38
CA LYS A 49 8.67 4.40 -6.51
C LYS A 49 8.23 5.84 -6.77
N SER A 50 6.95 6.17 -6.59
CA SER A 50 6.46 7.54 -6.77
C SER A 50 7.08 8.51 -5.76
N LEU A 51 7.51 8.02 -4.58
CA LEU A 51 8.25 8.82 -3.59
C LEU A 51 9.58 9.38 -4.10
N ILE A 52 10.20 8.76 -5.11
CA ILE A 52 11.49 9.20 -5.67
C ILE A 52 11.36 10.60 -6.30
N ALA A 53 10.17 10.95 -6.77
CA ALA A 53 9.89 12.26 -7.37
C ALA A 53 9.58 13.37 -6.35
N LEU A 54 9.49 13.04 -5.05
CA LEU A 54 9.15 14.01 -3.99
C LEU A 54 10.39 14.64 -3.38
N ASP A 55 10.20 15.83 -2.79
CA ASP A 55 11.23 16.52 -2.01
C ASP A 55 11.58 15.72 -0.73
N PRO A 56 12.78 15.93 -0.15
CA PRO A 56 13.24 15.15 1.00
C PRO A 56 12.29 15.17 2.21
N SER A 57 11.65 16.32 2.50
CA SER A 57 10.68 16.46 3.59
C SER A 57 9.41 15.64 3.33
N GLU A 58 8.82 15.83 2.16
CA GLU A 58 7.61 15.15 1.69
C GLU A 58 7.82 13.64 1.60
N ARG A 59 8.94 13.22 1.02
CA ARG A 59 9.37 11.82 0.92
C ARG A 59 9.46 11.16 2.29
N ARG A 60 9.99 11.86 3.29
CA ARG A 60 10.15 11.32 4.65
C ARG A 60 8.80 11.06 5.29
N ASP A 61 7.83 11.94 5.09
CA ASP A 61 6.51 11.84 5.69
C ASP A 61 5.69 10.76 4.98
N ALA A 62 5.58 10.83 3.66
CA ALA A 62 4.91 9.81 2.84
C ALA A 62 5.54 8.41 2.98
N GLY A 63 6.86 8.34 3.10
CA GLY A 63 7.58 7.09 3.36
C GLY A 63 7.22 6.46 4.70
N ARG A 64 6.92 7.25 5.74
CA ARG A 64 6.42 6.71 7.02
C ARG A 64 5.04 6.09 6.86
N PHE A 65 4.12 6.77 6.16
CA PHE A 65 2.77 6.27 5.91
C PHE A 65 2.78 4.97 5.08
N LEU A 66 3.57 4.91 4.01
CA LEU A 66 3.70 3.69 3.20
C LEU A 66 4.33 2.53 3.98
N ASN A 67 5.31 2.79 4.83
CA ASN A 67 5.86 1.75 5.70
C ASN A 67 4.82 1.22 6.69
N GLN A 68 4.00 2.11 7.27
CA GLN A 68 2.90 1.68 8.15
C GLN A 68 1.90 0.81 7.39
N PHE A 69 1.45 1.25 6.21
CA PHE A 69 0.52 0.48 5.39
C PHE A 69 1.08 -0.88 4.99
N LYS A 70 2.35 -0.95 4.59
CA LYS A 70 3.04 -2.21 4.29
C LYS A 70 3.04 -3.15 5.49
N ALA A 71 3.30 -2.64 6.70
CA ALA A 71 3.26 -3.44 7.91
C ALA A 71 1.84 -3.93 8.23
N ASP A 72 0.82 -3.10 8.01
CA ASP A 72 -0.59 -3.48 8.18
C ASP A 72 -0.96 -4.64 7.24
N ILE A 73 -0.57 -4.56 5.96
CA ILE A 73 -0.78 -5.64 4.98
C ILE A 73 -0.07 -6.93 5.42
N GLN A 74 1.20 -6.84 5.83
CA GLN A 74 1.96 -8.02 6.27
C GLN A 74 1.36 -8.69 7.50
N LYS A 75 0.77 -7.91 8.42
CA LYS A 75 0.06 -8.46 9.59
C LYS A 75 -1.26 -9.12 9.24
N ALA A 76 -1.96 -8.62 8.22
CA ALA A 76 -3.23 -9.17 7.78
C ALA A 76 -3.09 -10.45 6.93
N LEU A 77 -1.93 -10.65 6.29
CA LEU A 77 -1.66 -11.79 5.41
C LEU A 77 -0.83 -12.91 6.07
N ASN A 78 -0.35 -12.73 7.30
CA ASN A 78 0.38 -13.73 8.10
C ASN A 78 -0.49 -14.27 9.22
#